data_AF-A0A949ZFM7-F1
#
_entry.id   AF-A0A949ZFM7-F1
#
_cell.length_a   1.000
_cell.length_b   1.000
_cell.length_c   1.000
_cell.angle_alpha   90.00
_cell.angle_beta   90.00
_cell.angle_gamma   90.00
#
_symmetry.space_group_name_H-M   'P 1'
#
loop_
_entity.id
_entity.type
_entity.pdbx_description
1 polymer ?
#
loop_
_entity_poly.entity_id
_entity_poly.type
_entity_poly.pdbx_seq_one_letter_code
_entity_poly.pdbx_strand_id
1 'polypeptide(L)'
;WPDEIRSSGELSIPQDGADVQKREVDMAVMLVENLSAHFDPERYHDEYREALLKVVEAKLADQPVEHLPQREPAKVTDLMAALKASVEAAQAGRREAPGTQRAARTERARSLKSSEEPARRRKAS
;
A
#
# COMPACT_ATOMS: atom_id res chain seq x y z
N TRP A 1 -15.56 28.68 -17.43
CA TRP A 1 -15.59 27.73 -16.31
C TRP A 1 -16.97 27.13 -15.97
N PRO A 2 -18.15 27.55 -16.49
CA PRO A 2 -19.38 26.74 -16.37
C PRO A 2 -19.31 25.39 -17.10
N ASP A 3 -18.41 25.30 -18.07
CA ASP A 3 -18.12 24.18 -18.96
C ASP A 3 -17.33 23.03 -18.30
N GLU A 4 -16.69 23.27 -17.15
CA GLU A 4 -15.99 22.23 -16.39
C GLU A 4 -16.92 21.45 -15.44
N ILE A 5 -18.14 21.93 -15.22
CA ILE A 5 -19.12 21.27 -14.35
C ILE A 5 -19.97 20.31 -15.19
N ARG A 6 -19.77 19.00 -14.98
CA ARG A 6 -20.62 17.96 -15.58
C ARG A 6 -21.96 17.87 -14.86
N SER A 7 -23.04 17.70 -15.61
CA SER A 7 -24.37 17.51 -15.03
C SER A 7 -24.52 16.12 -14.44
N SER A 8 -25.06 16.02 -13.22
CA SER A 8 -25.40 14.73 -12.61
C SER A 8 -26.58 14.03 -13.31
N GLY A 9 -27.35 14.75 -14.14
CA GLY A 9 -28.48 14.19 -14.90
C GLY A 9 -28.08 13.23 -16.03
N GLU A 10 -26.80 13.19 -16.41
CA GLU A 10 -26.26 12.21 -17.37
C GLU A 10 -26.01 10.84 -16.73
N LEU A 11 -26.02 10.75 -15.40
CA LEU A 11 -25.77 9.52 -14.66
C LEU A 11 -27.07 8.71 -14.54
N SER A 12 -27.01 7.43 -14.91
CA SER A 12 -28.12 6.49 -14.71
C SER A 12 -28.19 6.01 -13.26
N ILE A 13 -28.57 6.90 -12.35
CA ILE A 13 -28.73 6.60 -10.92
C ILE A 13 -30.21 6.28 -10.64
N PRO A 14 -30.52 5.26 -9.81
CA PRO A 14 -31.88 5.03 -9.34
C PRO A 14 -32.46 6.28 -8.68
N GLN A 15 -33.59 6.78 -9.20
CA GLN A 15 -34.21 8.04 -8.78
C GLN A 15 -34.74 7.98 -7.33
N ASP A 16 -35.18 6.81 -6.89
CA ASP A 16 -35.81 6.59 -5.59
C ASP A 16 -34.81 6.12 -4.50
N GLY A 17 -33.52 6.17 -4.80
CA GLY A 17 -32.46 5.57 -3.98
C GLY A 17 -32.37 4.05 -4.17
N ALA A 18 -31.24 3.47 -3.79
CA ALA A 18 -31.10 2.02 -3.71
C ALA A 18 -31.64 1.53 -2.36
N ASP A 19 -32.51 0.52 -2.36
CA ASP A 19 -32.90 -0.17 -1.14
C ASP A 19 -31.74 -1.07 -0.69
N VAL A 20 -30.92 -0.55 0.22
CA VAL A 20 -29.73 -1.23 0.74
C VAL A 20 -30.01 -1.72 2.15
N GLN A 21 -29.77 -3.01 2.40
CA GLN A 21 -30.03 -3.59 3.71
C GLN A 21 -28.97 -3.15 4.71
N LYS A 22 -29.36 -2.95 5.98
CA LYS A 22 -28.43 -2.57 7.06
C LYS A 22 -27.21 -3.50 7.16
N ARG A 23 -27.41 -4.82 6.97
CA ARG A 23 -26.32 -5.80 7.01
C ARG A 23 -25.25 -5.55 5.95
N GLU A 24 -25.65 -5.08 4.77
CA GLU A 24 -24.74 -4.79 3.66
C GLU A 24 -23.91 -3.53 3.97
N VAL A 25 -24.56 -2.51 4.54
CA VAL A 25 -23.87 -1.29 5.00
C VAL A 25 -22.85 -1.62 6.10
N ASP A 26 -23.26 -2.37 7.12
CA ASP A 26 -22.37 -2.77 8.22
C ASP A 26 -21.15 -3.54 7.70
N MET A 27 -21.35 -4.45 6.73
CA MET A 27 -20.27 -5.21 6.09
C MET A 27 -19.34 -4.32 5.25
N ALA A 28 -19.89 -3.35 4.52
CA ALA A 28 -19.10 -2.41 3.72
C ALA A 28 -18.22 -1.51 4.62
N VAL A 29 -18.77 -1.03 5.74
CA VAL A 29 -18.01 -0.23 6.73
C VAL A 29 -16.83 -1.04 7.27
N MET A 30 -17.07 -2.28 7.71
CA MET A 30 -16.00 -3.16 8.21
C MET A 30 -14.89 -3.39 7.17
N LEU A 31 -15.25 -3.52 5.89
CA LEU A 31 -14.27 -3.68 4.81
C LEU A 31 -13.44 -2.41 4.61
N VAL A 32 -14.09 -1.25 4.54
CA VAL A 32 -13.41 0.03 4.39
C VAL A 32 -12.46 0.26 5.55
N GLU A 33 -12.89 0.04 6.80
CA GLU A 33 -12.03 0.18 7.97
C GLU A 33 -10.81 -0.76 7.92
N ASN A 34 -10.99 -1.98 7.42
CA ASN A 34 -9.90 -2.96 7.31
C ASN A 34 -8.89 -2.63 6.18
N LEU A 35 -9.33 -1.96 5.12
CA LEU A 35 -8.49 -1.56 3.99
C LEU A 35 -8.01 -0.10 4.08
N SER A 36 -8.50 0.65 5.06
CA SER A 36 -8.11 2.03 5.28
C SER A 36 -6.67 2.12 5.77
N ALA A 37 -5.97 3.15 5.30
CA ALA A 37 -4.63 3.50 5.74
C ALA A 37 -4.49 5.02 5.77
N HIS A 38 -3.46 5.53 6.46
CA HIS A 38 -3.12 6.94 6.39
C HIS A 38 -2.69 7.31 4.97
N PHE A 39 -3.28 8.37 4.44
CA PHE A 39 -2.89 8.92 3.15
C PHE A 39 -1.59 9.71 3.30
N ASP A 40 -0.56 9.26 2.59
CA ASP A 40 0.73 9.92 2.48
C ASP A 40 0.96 10.25 1.00
N PRO A 41 0.86 11.54 0.60
CA PRO A 41 1.03 11.96 -0.79
C PRO A 41 2.40 11.60 -1.37
N GLU A 42 3.46 11.59 -0.55
CA GLU A 42 4.83 11.35 -1.01
C GLU A 42 5.07 9.92 -1.48
N ARG A 43 4.16 8.99 -1.12
CA ARG A 43 4.22 7.60 -1.58
C ARG A 43 3.83 7.42 -3.05
N TYR A 44 3.19 8.41 -3.65
CA TYR A 44 2.70 8.35 -5.01
C TYR A 44 3.58 9.18 -5.93
N HIS A 45 4.02 8.58 -7.03
CA HIS A 45 4.87 9.20 -8.04
C HIS A 45 4.23 9.05 -9.42
N ASP A 46 4.62 9.93 -10.33
CA ASP A 46 4.17 9.90 -11.72
C ASP A 46 4.91 8.78 -12.46
N GLU A 47 4.31 7.59 -12.45
CA GLU A 47 4.85 6.40 -13.14
C GLU A 47 5.09 6.67 -14.63
N TYR A 48 4.26 7.50 -15.27
CA TYR A 48 4.42 7.84 -16.68
C TYR A 48 5.67 8.69 -16.91
N ARG A 49 5.85 9.74 -16.12
CA ARG A 49 7.06 10.58 -16.18
C ARG A 49 8.31 9.77 -15.91
N GLU A 50 8.30 8.92 -14.90
CA GLU A 50 9.44 8.05 -14.59
C GLU A 50 9.74 7.08 -15.73
N ALA A 51 8.71 6.44 -16.30
CA ALA A 51 8.88 5.56 -17.45
C ALA A 51 9.46 6.32 -18.65
N LEU A 52 8.99 7.54 -18.92
CA LEU A 52 9.49 8.36 -20.01
C LEU A 52 10.96 8.75 -19.81
N LEU A 53 11.35 9.15 -18.61
CA LEU A 53 12.74 9.47 -18.29
C LEU A 53 13.65 8.25 -18.50
N LYS A 54 13.23 7.06 -18.06
CA LYS A 54 13.96 5.81 -18.31
C LYS A 54 14.15 5.54 -19.80
N VAL A 55 13.13 5.78 -20.62
CA VAL A 55 13.22 5.63 -22.09
C VAL A 55 14.21 6.64 -22.69
N VAL A 56 14.20 7.89 -22.22
CA VAL A 56 15.13 8.93 -22.68
C VAL A 56 16.57 8.55 -22.34
N GLU A 57 16.83 8.14 -21.10
CA GLU A 57 18.15 7.71 -20.64
C GLU A 57 18.66 6.48 -21.41
N ALA A 58 17.81 5.48 -21.63
CA ALA A 58 18.16 4.30 -22.43
C ALA A 58 18.54 4.69 -23.86
N LYS A 59 17.80 5.60 -24.49
CA LYS A 59 18.12 6.10 -25.84
C LYS A 59 19.43 6.90 -25.88
N LEU A 60 19.73 7.69 -24.84
CA LEU A 60 21.00 8.41 -24.75
C LEU A 60 22.20 7.45 -24.56
N ALA A 61 21.98 6.34 -23.86
CA ALA A 61 22.98 5.32 -23.59
C ALA A 61 23.05 4.21 -24.68
N ASP A 62 22.31 4.36 -25.78
CA ASP A 62 22.18 3.39 -26.88
C ASP A 62 21.78 1.98 -26.40
N GLN A 63 20.96 1.92 -25.33
CA GLN A 63 20.46 0.69 -24.74
C GLN A 63 19.05 0.35 -25.21
N PRO A 64 18.71 -0.95 -25.34
CA PRO A 64 17.36 -1.38 -25.69
C PRO A 64 16.37 -1.02 -24.58
N VAL A 65 15.19 -0.55 -24.97
CA VAL A 65 14.09 -0.22 -24.05
C VAL A 65 13.34 -1.50 -23.69
N GLU A 66 13.33 -1.87 -22.40
CA GLU A 66 12.56 -3.02 -21.93
C GLU A 66 11.05 -2.71 -21.85
N HIS A 67 10.24 -3.63 -22.39
CA HIS A 67 8.78 -3.57 -22.28
C HIS A 67 8.31 -4.43 -21.11
N LEU A 68 7.54 -3.84 -20.20
CA LEU A 68 6.91 -4.60 -19.13
C LEU A 68 5.86 -5.56 -19.71
N PRO A 69 5.83 -6.82 -19.26
CA PRO A 69 4.83 -7.79 -19.71
C PRO A 69 3.43 -7.37 -19.26
N GLN A 70 2.45 -7.59 -20.14
CA GLN A 70 1.06 -7.30 -19.84
C GLN A 70 0.55 -8.26 -18.76
N ARG A 71 -0.11 -7.72 -17.72
CA ARG A 71 -0.63 -8.51 -16.61
C ARG A 71 -1.92 -9.19 -17.05
N GLU A 72 -1.95 -10.52 -16.97
CA GLU A 72 -3.17 -11.30 -17.24
C GLU A 72 -4.27 -10.97 -16.23
N PRO A 73 -5.53 -10.81 -16.67
CA PRO A 73 -6.64 -10.55 -15.76
C PRO A 73 -6.90 -11.75 -14.85
N ALA A 74 -7.02 -11.51 -13.54
CA ALA A 74 -7.38 -12.55 -12.58
C ALA A 74 -8.83 -13.01 -12.80
N LYS A 75 -9.04 -14.33 -12.93
CA LYS A 75 -10.38 -14.92 -13.07
C LYS A 75 -11.06 -15.01 -11.70
N VAL A 76 -11.95 -14.06 -11.40
CA VAL A 76 -12.73 -14.08 -10.16
C VAL A 76 -14.15 -14.54 -10.47
N THR A 77 -14.49 -15.77 -10.09
CA THR A 77 -15.80 -16.40 -10.40
C THR A 77 -16.87 -16.18 -9.33
N ASP A 78 -16.49 -15.88 -8.08
CA ASP A 78 -17.42 -15.54 -7.00
C ASP A 78 -16.82 -14.47 -6.06
N LEU A 79 -17.18 -13.22 -6.33
CA LEU A 79 -16.69 -12.04 -5.62
C LEU A 79 -17.19 -12.01 -4.16
N MET A 80 -18.41 -12.48 -3.90
CA MET A 80 -19.01 -12.39 -2.56
C MET A 80 -18.40 -13.41 -1.61
N ALA A 81 -18.21 -14.64 -2.07
CA ALA A 81 -17.51 -15.66 -1.29
C ALA A 81 -16.05 -15.28 -1.02
N ALA A 82 -15.34 -14.77 -2.04
CA ALA A 82 -13.97 -14.32 -1.91
C ALA A 82 -13.84 -13.17 -0.90
N LEU A 83 -14.78 -12.21 -0.93
CA LEU A 83 -14.78 -11.09 -0.01
C LEU A 83 -15.03 -11.53 1.43
N LYS A 84 -16.02 -12.39 1.66
CA LYS A 84 -16.32 -12.93 2.99
C LYS A 84 -15.12 -13.66 3.59
N ALA A 85 -14.45 -14.49 2.78
CA ALA A 85 -13.23 -15.20 3.20
C ALA A 85 -12.10 -14.23 3.56
N SER A 86 -11.92 -13.14 2.81
CA SER A 86 -10.90 -12.12 3.10
C SER A 86 -11.15 -11.41 4.44
N VAL A 87 -12.40 -11.05 4.73
CA VAL A 87 -12.80 -10.41 5.99
C VAL A 87 -12.60 -11.35 7.18
N GLU A 88 -12.97 -12.62 7.04
CA GLU A 88 -12.76 -13.64 8.08
C GLU A 88 -11.27 -13.86 8.37
N ALA A 89 -10.43 -13.95 7.33
CA ALA A 89 -8.98 -14.07 7.48
C ALA A 89 -8.34 -12.84 8.18
N ALA A 90 -8.79 -11.62 7.83
CA ALA A 90 -8.30 -10.39 8.46
C ALA A 90 -8.75 -10.24 9.93
N GLN A 91 -9.87 -10.85 10.34
CA GLN A 91 -10.29 -10.91 11.74
C GLN A 91 -9.49 -11.95 12.55
N ALA A 92 -9.19 -13.11 11.95
CA ALA A 92 -8.38 -14.15 12.58
C ALA A 92 -6.94 -13.68 12.86
N GLY A 93 -6.30 -13.01 11.89
CA GLY A 93 -4.94 -12.47 12.06
C GLY A 93 -4.82 -11.39 13.14
N ARG A 94 -5.91 -10.68 13.47
CA ARG A 94 -5.95 -9.71 14.58
C ARG A 94 -6.06 -10.36 15.96
N ARG A 95 -6.52 -11.62 16.05
CA ARG A 95 -6.64 -12.35 17.33
C ARG A 95 -5.35 -13.07 17.75
N GLU A 96 -4.40 -13.28 16.83
CA GLU A 96 -3.15 -14.02 17.10
C GLU A 96 -1.90 -13.16 17.35
N ALA A 97 -2.01 -11.84 17.55
CA ALA A 97 -0.84 -11.05 17.94
C ALA A 97 -1.14 -10.04 19.06
N PRO A 98 -0.55 -10.29 20.24
CA PRO A 98 0.32 -9.26 20.79
C PRO A 98 1.67 -9.82 21.29
N GLY A 99 2.76 -9.20 20.83
CA GLY A 99 3.97 -9.03 21.62
C GLY A 99 5.01 -10.16 21.62
N THR A 100 5.95 -10.15 20.68
CA THR A 100 7.30 -10.72 20.94
C THR A 100 8.42 -10.07 20.13
N GLN A 101 8.15 -9.36 19.03
CA GLN A 101 9.25 -8.83 18.20
C GLN A 101 9.88 -7.52 18.72
N ARG A 102 9.24 -6.80 19.63
CA ARG A 102 9.73 -5.49 20.10
C ARG A 102 10.77 -5.60 21.24
N ALA A 103 10.84 -6.73 21.95
CA ALA A 103 11.81 -6.96 23.03
C ALA A 103 13.20 -7.40 22.51
N ALA A 104 13.25 -8.20 21.43
CA ALA A 104 14.52 -8.71 20.91
C ALA A 104 15.42 -7.64 20.26
N ARG A 105 14.84 -6.52 19.79
CA ARG A 105 15.60 -5.44 19.14
C ARG A 105 16.29 -4.51 20.13
N THR A 106 15.81 -4.42 21.37
CA THR A 106 16.36 -3.50 22.39
C THR A 106 17.56 -4.09 23.15
N GLU A 107 17.71 -5.42 23.20
CA GLU A 107 18.90 -6.05 23.81
C GLU A 107 20.11 -6.08 22.87
N ARG A 108 19.93 -6.34 21.56
CA ARG A 108 21.04 -6.33 20.59
C ARG A 108 21.66 -4.95 20.41
N ALA A 109 20.87 -3.88 20.50
CA ALA A 109 21.37 -2.51 20.38
C ALA A 109 22.21 -2.06 21.60
N ARG A 110 22.04 -2.70 22.76
CA ARG A 110 22.76 -2.36 23.99
C ARG A 110 24.10 -3.10 24.10
N SER A 111 24.19 -4.32 23.55
CA SER A 111 25.43 -5.11 23.49
C SER A 111 26.47 -4.52 22.50
N LEU A 112 26.02 -3.97 21.37
CA LEU A 112 26.93 -3.41 20.35
C LEU A 112 27.56 -2.06 20.74
N LYS A 113 26.98 -1.31 21.69
CA LYS A 113 27.53 -0.01 22.14
C LYS A 113 28.60 -0.11 23.24
N SER A 114 28.82 -1.29 23.82
CA SER A 114 29.84 -1.49 24.87
C SER A 114 31.21 -1.95 24.35
N SER A 115 31.37 -2.17 23.04
CA SER A 115 32.60 -2.75 22.45
C SER A 115 33.42 -1.77 21.59
N GLU A 116 33.01 -0.51 21.45
CA GLU A 116 33.79 0.53 20.76
C GLU A 116 34.02 1.74 21.65
N GLU A 117 35.03 1.66 22.52
CA GLU A 117 35.75 2.86 22.98
C GLU A 117 37.23 2.73 22.56
N PRO A 118 37.77 3.68 21.76
CA PRO A 118 39.02 3.50 21.04
C PRO A 118 40.25 3.80 21.92
N ALA A 119 41.25 2.94 21.79
CA ALA A 119 42.62 3.20 22.20
C ALA A 119 43.19 4.45 21.51
N ARG A 120 43.69 5.42 22.27
CA ARG A 120 44.81 6.33 21.87
C ARG A 120 45.27 7.26 23.01
N ARG A 121 46.51 7.05 23.48
CA ARG A 121 47.52 8.09 23.77
C ARG A 121 48.86 7.40 24.05
N ARG A 122 49.70 7.24 23.02
CA ARG A 122 50.86 8.08 22.63
C ARG A 122 52.06 7.95 23.58
N LYS A 123 53.16 7.45 23.01
CA LYS A 123 54.52 7.42 23.57
C LYS A 123 55.04 8.83 23.90
N ALA A 124 55.77 8.94 25.01
CA ALA A 124 56.86 9.90 25.21
C ALA A 124 57.77 9.39 26.35
N SER A 125 58.88 8.75 26.00
CA SER A 125 60.24 9.03 26.48
C SER A 125 61.21 8.15 25.71
#